data_AF-A0A5D4SKD8-F1
#
_entry.id   AF-A0A5D4SKD8-F1
#
_cell.length_a   1.000
_cell.length_b   1.000
_cell.length_c   1.000
_cell.angle_alpha   90.00
_cell.angle_beta   90.00
_cell.angle_gamma   90.00
#
_symmetry.space_group_name_H-M   'P 1'
#
loop_
_entity.id
_entity.type
_entity.pdbx_description
1 polymer ?
#
loop_
_entity_poly.entity_id
_entity_poly.type
_entity_poly.pdbx_seq_one_letter_code
_entity_poly.pdbx_strand_id
1 'polypeptide(L)'
;MNDYDMEKVRASLHYFRHELKILLDLLESYEMANYEQKTKLHEDLIIQFKKYKVKLKREIKILIEYDTNLLSSDFLLPSLAVAFAYLQDIGVNRINPNSIQKVVQQIKKAYFFMERCDQRFKIET
;
A
#
# COMPACT_ATOMS: atom_id res chain seq x y z
N MET A 1 -8.39 25.17 9.27
CA MET A 1 -7.64 23.91 9.10
C MET A 1 -6.16 24.27 9.21
N ASN A 2 -5.35 23.57 10.01
CA ASN A 2 -3.94 23.95 10.20
C ASN A 2 -3.04 23.18 9.21
N ASP A 3 -2.07 23.87 8.61
CA ASP A 3 -1.12 23.31 7.63
C ASP A 3 -0.42 22.04 8.13
N TYR A 4 -0.21 21.96 9.44
CA TYR A 4 0.37 20.79 10.10
C TYR A 4 -0.44 19.50 9.91
N ASP A 5 -1.77 19.57 9.95
CA ASP A 5 -2.63 18.39 9.76
C ASP A 5 -2.65 17.95 8.30
N MET A 6 -2.60 18.92 7.37
CA MET A 6 -2.53 18.64 5.93
C MET A 6 -1.21 17.96 5.55
N GLU A 7 -0.09 18.46 6.06
CA GLU A 7 1.23 17.87 5.85
C GLU A 7 1.30 16.44 6.38
N LYS A 8 0.69 16.15 7.54
CA LYS A 8 0.62 14.79 8.07
C LYS A 8 -0.15 13.84 7.16
N VAL A 9 -1.34 14.24 6.73
CA VAL A 9 -2.16 13.41 5.83
C VAL A 9 -1.42 13.15 4.52
N ARG A 10 -0.81 14.20 3.93
CA ARG A 10 0.00 14.08 2.73
C ARG A 10 1.19 13.15 2.91
N ALA A 11 1.92 13.28 4.02
CA ALA A 11 3.07 12.44 4.33
C ALA A 11 2.64 10.97 4.47
N SER A 12 1.54 10.68 5.16
CA SER A 12 1.01 9.32 5.30
C SER A 12 0.55 8.74 3.97
N LEU A 13 -0.22 9.48 3.16
CA LEU A 13 -0.63 9.04 1.82
C LEU A 13 0.58 8.75 0.93
N HIS A 14 1.56 9.65 0.92
CA HIS A 14 2.79 9.48 0.15
C HIS A 14 3.57 8.25 0.60
N TYR A 15 3.72 8.05 1.91
CA TYR A 15 4.42 6.92 2.50
C TYR A 15 3.83 5.57 2.06
N PHE A 16 2.52 5.38 2.24
CA PHE A 16 1.88 4.12 1.87
C PHE A 16 1.83 3.89 0.36
N ARG A 17 1.74 4.94 -0.45
CA ARG A 17 1.87 4.83 -1.91
C ARG A 17 3.29 4.42 -2.31
N HIS A 18 4.31 5.00 -1.68
CA HIS A 18 5.70 4.67 -1.94
C HIS A 18 6.02 3.21 -1.61
N GLU A 19 5.52 2.69 -0.49
CA GLU A 19 5.72 1.28 -0.14
C GLU A 19 5.01 0.32 -1.13
N LEU A 20 3.85 0.72 -1.68
CA LEU A 20 3.23 -0.03 -2.78
C LEU A 20 4.09 0.01 -4.05
N LYS A 21 4.75 1.14 -4.36
CA LYS A 21 5.67 1.24 -5.49
C LYS A 21 6.86 0.29 -5.32
N ILE A 22 7.46 0.23 -4.14
CA ILE A 22 8.53 -0.75 -3.82
C ILE A 22 8.05 -2.18 -4.08
N LEU A 23 6.84 -2.53 -3.66
CA LEU A 23 6.27 -3.86 -3.93
C LEU A 23 6.09 -4.13 -5.42
N LEU A 24 5.66 -3.14 -6.20
CA LEU A 24 5.54 -3.27 -7.66
C LEU A 24 6.90 -3.47 -8.32
N ASP A 25 7.92 -2.71 -7.91
CA ASP A 25 9.26 -2.80 -8.47
C ASP A 25 9.91 -4.17 -8.16
N LEU A 26 9.65 -4.71 -6.97
CA LEU A 26 10.08 -6.08 -6.62
C LEU A 26 9.37 -7.15 -7.46
N LEU A 27 8.07 -6.98 -7.72
CA LEU A 27 7.31 -7.89 -8.57
C LEU A 27 7.77 -7.86 -10.03
N GLU A 28 8.04 -6.67 -10.56
CA GLU A 28 8.58 -6.50 -11.92
C GLU A 28 9.97 -7.14 -12.02
N SER A 29 10.83 -6.89 -11.02
CA SER A 29 12.14 -7.53 -10.92
C SER A 29 12.01 -9.06 -10.86
N TYR A 30 11.04 -9.58 -10.10
CA TYR A 30 10.77 -11.02 -10.00
C TYR A 30 10.32 -11.63 -11.34
N GLU A 31 9.51 -10.92 -12.13
CA GLU A 31 9.07 -11.39 -13.44
C GLU A 31 10.23 -11.48 -14.45
N MET A 32 11.17 -10.53 -14.40
CA MET A 32 12.33 -10.46 -15.31
C MET A 32 13.55 -11.30 -14.86
N ALA A 33 13.55 -11.76 -13.61
CA ALA A 33 14.67 -12.48 -12.99
C ALA A 33 14.85 -13.90 -13.55
N ASN A 34 16.10 -14.39 -13.50
CA ASN A 34 16.40 -15.80 -13.73
C ASN A 34 16.02 -16.67 -12.52
N TYR A 35 16.11 -18.00 -12.64
CA TYR A 35 15.66 -18.94 -11.59
C TYR A 35 16.33 -18.70 -10.22
N GLU A 36 17.63 -18.45 -10.20
CA GLU A 36 18.40 -18.23 -8.96
C GLU A 36 18.00 -16.92 -8.27
N GLN A 37 17.83 -15.85 -9.05
CA GLN A 37 17.39 -14.55 -8.56
C GLN A 37 15.94 -14.57 -8.06
N LYS A 38 15.05 -15.37 -8.67
CA LYS A 38 13.65 -15.48 -8.27
C LYS A 38 13.48 -15.96 -6.84
N THR A 39 14.33 -16.87 -6.36
CA THR A 39 14.25 -17.36 -4.98
C THR A 39 14.48 -16.22 -3.98
N LYS A 40 15.55 -15.44 -4.18
CA LYS A 40 15.86 -14.30 -3.31
C LYS A 40 14.79 -13.21 -3.39
N LEU A 41 14.36 -12.85 -4.59
CA LEU A 41 13.33 -11.83 -4.79
C LEU A 41 11.99 -12.26 -4.21
N HIS A 42 11.68 -13.56 -4.19
CA HIS A 42 10.47 -14.09 -3.59
C HIS A 42 10.48 -13.92 -2.06
N GLU A 43 11.61 -14.19 -1.41
CA GLU A 43 11.78 -13.93 0.03
C GLU A 43 11.63 -12.44 0.36
N ASP A 44 12.30 -11.58 -0.41
CA ASP A 44 12.22 -10.12 -0.26
C ASP A 44 10.78 -9.63 -0.44
N LEU A 45 10.08 -10.12 -1.47
CA LEU A 45 8.68 -9.80 -1.74
C LEU A 45 7.78 -10.21 -0.57
N ILE A 46 7.94 -11.41 -0.02
CA ILE A 46 7.18 -11.88 1.14
C ILE A 46 7.41 -10.97 2.35
N ILE A 47 8.67 -10.63 2.64
CA ILE A 47 9.05 -9.79 3.78
C ILE A 47 8.43 -8.40 3.64
N GLN A 48 8.60 -7.75 2.47
CA GLN A 48 8.06 -6.43 2.23
C GLN A 48 6.53 -6.42 2.25
N PHE A 49 5.89 -7.43 1.66
CA PHE A 49 4.44 -7.52 1.63
C PHE A 49 3.85 -7.67 3.04
N LYS A 50 4.47 -8.53 3.87
CA LYS A 50 4.09 -8.70 5.27
C LYS A 50 4.27 -7.40 6.06
N LYS A 51 5.42 -6.73 5.90
CA LYS A 51 5.73 -5.45 6.56
C LYS A 51 4.71 -4.38 6.19
N TYR A 52 4.39 -4.25 4.90
CA TYR A 52 3.39 -3.32 4.41
C TYR A 52 2.01 -3.57 5.02
N LYS A 53 1.50 -4.81 4.96
CA LYS A 53 0.18 -5.16 5.53
C LYS A 53 0.08 -4.87 7.02
N VAL A 54 1.14 -5.17 7.78
CA VAL A 54 1.17 -4.89 9.24
C VAL A 54 1.10 -3.39 9.50
N LYS A 55 1.91 -2.58 8.80
CA LYS A 55 1.90 -1.12 8.95
C LYS A 55 0.55 -0.53 8.55
N LEU A 56 0.00 -0.96 7.41
CA LEU A 56 -1.28 -0.48 6.90
C LEU A 56 -2.42 -0.78 7.88
N LYS A 57 -2.49 -2.02 8.39
CA LYS A 57 -3.50 -2.41 9.38
C LYS A 57 -3.37 -1.60 10.66
N ARG A 58 -2.14 -1.37 11.13
CA ARG A 58 -1.87 -0.57 12.32
C ARG A 58 -2.35 0.87 12.14
N GLU A 59 -2.03 1.49 11.00
CA GLU A 59 -2.43 2.86 10.72
C GLU A 59 -3.94 3.00 10.68
N ILE A 60 -4.65 2.14 9.93
CA ILE A 60 -6.11 2.12 9.88
C ILE A 60 -6.70 2.01 11.28
N LYS A 61 -6.15 1.13 12.12
CA LYS A 61 -6.60 0.93 13.50
C LYS A 61 -6.44 2.22 14.32
N ILE A 62 -5.29 2.89 14.23
CA ILE A 62 -5.05 4.17 14.90
C ILE A 62 -6.06 5.23 14.42
N LEU A 63 -6.29 5.33 13.12
CA LEU A 63 -7.24 6.31 12.56
C LEU A 63 -8.67 6.09 13.06
N ILE A 64 -9.10 4.83 13.20
CA ILE A 64 -10.42 4.46 13.73
C ILE A 64 -10.51 4.70 15.24
N GLU A 65 -9.49 4.29 16.01
CA GLU A 65 -9.54 4.35 17.49
C GLU A 65 -9.46 5.76 18.04
N TYR A 66 -8.69 6.64 17.38
CA TYR A 66 -8.40 7.98 17.90
C TYR A 66 -9.30 9.07 17.30
N ASP A 67 -10.41 8.71 16.65
CA ASP A 67 -11.40 9.61 16.03
C ASP A 67 -10.71 10.80 15.35
N THR A 68 -9.86 10.45 14.38
CA THR A 68 -8.95 11.43 13.78
C THR A 68 -9.73 12.56 13.12
N ASN A 69 -9.12 13.76 13.09
CA ASN A 69 -9.73 14.96 12.54
C ASN A 69 -10.38 14.71 11.15
N LEU A 70 -11.37 15.55 10.79
CA LEU A 70 -12.14 15.44 9.54
C LEU A 70 -11.27 15.12 8.31
N LEU A 71 -10.10 15.74 8.18
CA LEU A 71 -9.15 15.45 7.11
C LEU A 71 -8.70 13.98 7.04
N SER A 72 -8.31 13.41 8.18
CA SER A 72 -7.88 12.03 8.26
C SER A 72 -9.05 11.08 8.00
N SER A 73 -10.26 11.43 8.46
CA SER A 73 -11.47 10.67 8.23
C SER A 73 -11.95 10.70 6.77
N ASP A 74 -11.84 11.85 6.11
CA ASP A 74 -12.35 12.06 4.76
C ASP A 74 -11.37 11.64 3.66
N PHE A 75 -10.06 11.75 3.91
CA PHE A 75 -9.03 11.48 2.90
C PHE A 75 -8.16 10.27 3.24
N LEU A 76 -7.58 10.22 4.44
CA LEU A 76 -6.56 9.23 4.77
C LEU A 76 -7.17 7.84 5.01
N LEU A 77 -8.16 7.74 5.92
CA LEU A 77 -8.78 6.48 6.29
C LEU A 77 -9.42 5.76 5.09
N PRO A 78 -10.20 6.40 4.20
CA PRO A 78 -10.76 5.75 3.03
C PRO A 78 -9.68 5.24 2.08
N SER A 79 -8.61 6.03 1.89
CA SER A 79 -7.47 5.66 1.05
C SER A 79 -6.78 4.38 1.54
N LEU A 80 -6.49 4.33 2.84
CA LEU A 80 -5.84 3.18 3.46
C LEU A 80 -6.77 1.96 3.52
N ALA A 81 -8.05 2.14 3.82
CA ALA A 81 -9.03 1.06 3.89
C ALA A 81 -9.22 0.38 2.54
N VAL A 82 -9.33 1.14 1.45
CA VAL A 82 -9.45 0.58 0.10
C VAL A 82 -8.17 -0.13 -0.32
N ALA A 83 -7.00 0.45 -0.04
CA ALA A 83 -5.72 -0.23 -0.27
C ALA A 83 -5.65 -1.56 0.50
N PHE A 84 -6.10 -1.58 1.75
CA PHE A 84 -6.14 -2.79 2.57
C PHE A 84 -7.09 -3.85 2.00
N ALA A 85 -8.27 -3.44 1.52
CA ALA A 85 -9.26 -4.34 0.93
C ALA A 85 -8.69 -5.10 -0.29
N TYR A 86 -7.98 -4.42 -1.19
CA TYR A 86 -7.32 -5.07 -2.33
C TYR A 86 -6.29 -6.13 -1.91
N LEU A 87 -5.65 -5.94 -0.76
CA LEU A 87 -4.61 -6.82 -0.25
C LEU A 87 -5.13 -7.89 0.72
N GLN A 88 -6.39 -7.79 1.15
CA GLN A 88 -6.98 -8.68 2.14
C GLN A 88 -7.01 -10.12 1.63
N ASP A 89 -7.36 -10.31 0.35
CA ASP A 89 -7.47 -11.63 -0.29
C ASP A 89 -6.11 -12.31 -0.56
N ILE A 90 -5.02 -11.57 -0.38
CA ILE A 90 -3.65 -12.07 -0.56
C ILE A 90 -3.11 -12.47 0.81
N GLY A 91 -3.26 -13.75 1.13
CA GLY A 91 -2.47 -14.38 2.20
C GLY A 91 -0.98 -14.34 1.83
N VAL A 92 -0.10 -14.10 2.79
CA VAL A 92 1.36 -14.07 2.55
C VAL A 92 1.84 -15.40 1.94
N ASN A 93 1.26 -16.52 2.41
CA ASN A 93 1.44 -17.87 1.90
C ASN A 93 0.91 -18.08 0.46
N ARG A 94 0.08 -17.17 -0.03
CA ARG A 94 -0.45 -17.17 -1.40
C ARG A 94 0.37 -16.32 -2.35
N ILE A 95 1.53 -15.80 -1.95
CA ILE A 95 2.49 -15.21 -2.87
C ILE A 95 3.38 -16.35 -3.35
N ASN A 96 3.09 -16.90 -4.52
CA ASN A 96 3.86 -17.99 -5.14
C ASN A 96 3.78 -17.86 -6.67
N PRO A 97 4.58 -18.61 -7.44
CA PRO A 97 4.65 -18.45 -8.89
C PRO A 97 3.29 -18.55 -9.60
N ASN A 98 2.38 -19.40 -9.12
CA ASN A 98 1.08 -19.63 -9.75
C ASN A 98 0.06 -18.51 -9.48
N SER A 99 0.30 -17.67 -8.48
CA SER A 99 -0.59 -16.59 -8.06
C SER A 99 0.02 -15.20 -8.27
N ILE A 100 1.28 -15.12 -8.70
CA ILE A 100 2.05 -13.88 -8.77
C ILE A 100 1.36 -12.81 -9.63
N GLN A 101 0.78 -13.20 -10.77
CA GLN A 101 0.04 -12.26 -11.64
C GLN A 101 -1.18 -11.66 -10.94
N LYS A 102 -1.90 -12.45 -10.15
CA LYS A 102 -3.02 -11.96 -9.34
C LYS A 102 -2.52 -11.00 -8.25
N VAL A 103 -1.40 -11.31 -7.62
CA VAL A 103 -0.75 -10.42 -6.64
C VAL A 103 -0.39 -9.08 -7.30
N VAL A 104 0.26 -9.11 -8.47
CA VAL A 104 0.59 -7.91 -9.27
C VAL A 104 -0.64 -7.07 -9.54
N GLN A 105 -1.73 -7.68 -10.03
CA GLN A 105 -2.96 -6.93 -10.35
C GLN A 105 -3.56 -6.24 -9.11
N GLN A 106 -3.58 -6.91 -7.97
CA GLN A 106 -4.13 -6.33 -6.75
C GLN A 106 -3.25 -5.21 -6.17
N ILE A 107 -1.92 -5.38 -6.20
CA ILE A 107 -1.00 -4.31 -5.77
C ILE A 107 -1.09 -3.12 -6.73
N LYS A 108 -1.21 -3.34 -8.04
CA LYS A 108 -1.45 -2.26 -9.03
C LYS A 108 -2.74 -1.51 -8.73
N LYS A 109 -3.85 -2.21 -8.46
CA LYS A 109 -5.13 -1.59 -8.10
C LYS A 109 -5.02 -0.73 -6.83
N ALA A 110 -4.37 -1.24 -5.78
CA ALA A 110 -4.11 -0.48 -4.57
C ALA A 110 -3.26 0.77 -4.86
N TYR A 111 -2.17 0.61 -5.63
CA TYR A 111 -1.26 1.70 -5.98
C TYR A 111 -1.98 2.82 -6.74
N PHE A 112 -2.68 2.50 -7.83
CA PHE A 112 -3.40 3.51 -8.63
C PHE A 112 -4.56 4.14 -7.87
N PHE A 113 -5.17 3.41 -6.93
CA PHE A 113 -6.17 4.02 -6.04
C PHE A 113 -5.51 5.07 -5.13
N MET A 114 -4.42 4.72 -4.45
CA MET A 114 -3.69 5.64 -3.58
C MET A 114 -3.09 6.84 -4.34
N GLU A 115 -2.63 6.63 -5.57
CA GLU A 115 -2.16 7.71 -6.44
C GLU A 115 -3.26 8.72 -6.74
N ARG A 116 -4.46 8.26 -7.10
CA ARG A 116 -5.61 9.14 -7.32
C ARG A 116 -6.00 9.90 -6.06
N CYS A 117 -5.93 9.27 -4.89
CA CYS A 117 -6.19 9.94 -3.61
C CYS A 117 -5.16 11.03 -3.30
N ASP A 118 -3.86 10.76 -3.51
CA ASP A 118 -2.79 11.77 -3.35
C ASP A 118 -2.97 12.95 -4.32
N GLN A 119 -3.36 12.67 -5.58
CA GLN A 119 -3.65 13.71 -6.57
C GLN A 119 -4.89 14.54 -6.18
N ARG A 120 -5.97 13.90 -5.75
CA ARG A 120 -7.19 14.56 -5.31
C ARG A 120 -6.94 15.46 -4.10
N PHE A 121 -6.18 14.97 -3.12
CA PHE A 121 -5.80 15.76 -1.95
C PHE A 121 -5.08 17.05 -2.36
N LYS A 122 -4.10 16.98 -3.27
CA LYS A 122 -3.38 18.16 -3.81
C LYS A 122 -4.25 19.18 -4.56
N ILE A 123 -5.43 18.80 -5.03
CA ILE A 123 -6.36 19.68 -5.77
C ILE A 123 -7.34 20.34 -4.79
N GLU A 124 -7.79 19.60 -3.77
CA GLU A 124 -8.81 20.02 -2.83
C GLU A 124 -8.25 20.77 -1.60
N THR A 125 -6.93 20.77 -1.40
CA THR A 125 -6.20 21.51 -0.36
C THR A 125 -5.14 22.41 -0.95
#